data_AF-A0A922CF32-F1
#
_entry.id   AF-A0A922CF32-F1
#
_cell.length_a   1.000
_cell.length_b   1.000
_cell.length_c   1.000
_cell.angle_alpha   90.00
_cell.angle_beta   90.00
_cell.angle_gamma   90.00
#
_symmetry.space_group_name_H-M   'P 1'
#
loop_
_entity.id
_entity.type
_entity.pdbx_description
1 polymer ?
#
loop_
_entity_poly.entity_id
_entity_poly.type
_entity_poly.pdbx_seq_one_letter_code
_entity_poly.pdbx_strand_id
1 'polypeptide(L)'
;MSKFLNRILGMPVELQNRLFKYFTDTLTAVMEQAKRSGRFDLGILDLGSAGEVVRRVRLVRFLRRHATGRAPVELHTVHSERGMEWSEALEKWSELTGPKEGFYLSTQARNNKYTAVLCVAAHSNTKKEKLTKKDIMFQIYRPNTGLQLRLESLAEIEKKYRKVESGEAEAAWRAQYNASLRVCSHAYWRDQCRNAADCEVGRRVRTWHVLAGSVLAVWARVEHVLAARSQLNKMQVVRIKTTDSLKIVGTVIPKNCVEPLKEALASDAVSVSEQTFEHTDGLK
;
A
#
# COMPACT_ATOMS: atom_id res chain seq x y z
N MET A 1 1.53 -21.38 -24.67
CA MET A 1 2.36 -20.31 -24.07
C MET A 1 3.64 -20.81 -23.39
N SER A 2 3.69 -22.02 -22.80
CA SER A 2 4.89 -22.55 -22.12
C SER A 2 6.15 -22.71 -22.99
N LYS A 3 6.02 -22.98 -24.29
CA LYS A 3 7.15 -23.15 -25.23
C LYS A 3 7.97 -21.87 -25.47
N PHE A 4 7.38 -20.69 -25.31
CA PHE A 4 8.06 -19.41 -25.51
C PHE A 4 8.97 -19.06 -24.32
N LEU A 5 8.44 -19.17 -23.10
CA LEU A 5 9.20 -18.97 -21.86
C LEU A 5 10.36 -19.97 -21.75
N ASN A 6 10.12 -21.23 -22.13
CA ASN A 6 11.17 -22.26 -22.16
C ASN A 6 12.25 -22.00 -23.22
N ARG A 7 11.95 -21.28 -24.31
CA ARG A 7 12.94 -20.86 -25.32
C ARG A 7 13.75 -19.65 -24.86
N ILE A 8 13.13 -18.70 -24.14
CA ILE A 8 13.83 -17.55 -23.55
C ILE A 8 14.89 -18.02 -22.56
N LEU A 9 14.58 -19.03 -21.74
CA LEU A 9 15.53 -19.60 -20.77
C LEU A 9 16.79 -20.21 -21.41
N GLY A 10 16.73 -20.60 -22.69
CA GLY A 10 17.87 -21.12 -23.46
C GLY A 10 18.72 -20.04 -24.16
N MET A 11 18.33 -18.76 -24.08
CA MET A 11 19.05 -17.67 -24.75
C MET A 11 20.21 -17.13 -23.89
N PRO A 12 21.22 -16.46 -24.48
CA PRO A 12 22.24 -15.77 -23.71
C PRO A 12 21.63 -14.77 -22.72
N VAL A 13 22.11 -14.76 -21.48
CA VAL A 13 21.58 -13.95 -20.36
C VAL A 13 21.44 -12.47 -20.72
N GLU A 14 22.39 -11.94 -21.49
CA GLU A 14 22.35 -10.54 -21.90
C GLU A 14 21.20 -10.24 -22.87
N LEU A 15 20.90 -11.18 -23.76
CA LEU A 15 19.76 -11.07 -24.67
C LEU A 15 18.44 -11.25 -23.92
N GLN A 16 18.37 -12.17 -22.95
CA GLN A 16 17.22 -12.33 -22.05
C GLN A 16 16.94 -11.00 -21.32
N ASN A 17 17.95 -10.41 -20.70
CA ASN A 17 17.81 -9.15 -19.94
C ASN A 17 17.38 -7.98 -20.83
N ARG A 18 17.91 -7.87 -22.06
CA ARG A 18 17.46 -6.85 -23.03
C ARG A 18 16.01 -7.06 -23.44
N LEU A 19 15.60 -8.31 -23.64
CA LEU A 19 14.24 -8.65 -24.04
C LEU A 19 13.24 -8.42 -22.89
N PHE A 20 13.60 -8.78 -21.65
CA PHE A 20 12.82 -8.45 -20.45
C PHE A 20 12.75 -6.94 -20.21
N LYS A 21 13.84 -6.21 -20.43
CA LYS A 21 13.86 -4.76 -20.36
C LYS A 21 12.91 -4.15 -21.39
N TYR A 22 13.02 -4.54 -22.66
CA TYR A 22 12.12 -4.08 -23.71
C TYR A 22 10.65 -4.40 -23.41
N PHE A 23 10.36 -5.61 -22.92
CA PHE A 23 9.03 -5.99 -22.51
C PHE A 23 8.52 -5.14 -21.34
N THR A 24 9.35 -4.92 -20.31
CA THR A 24 8.99 -4.11 -19.13
C THR A 24 8.77 -2.64 -19.50
N ASP A 25 9.64 -2.09 -20.34
CA ASP A 25 9.56 -0.71 -20.83
C ASP A 25 8.30 -0.55 -21.71
N THR A 26 8.00 -1.52 -22.59
CA THR A 26 6.77 -1.55 -23.40
C THR A 26 5.53 -1.70 -22.53
N LEU A 27 5.53 -2.60 -21.55
CA LEU A 27 4.44 -2.78 -20.60
C LEU A 27 4.18 -1.48 -19.83
N THR A 28 5.24 -0.81 -19.38
CA THR A 28 5.15 0.50 -18.71
C THR A 28 4.52 1.53 -19.63
N ALA A 29 4.96 1.63 -20.88
CA ALA A 29 4.41 2.56 -21.86
C ALA A 29 2.93 2.27 -22.18
N VAL A 30 2.55 0.99 -22.34
CA VAL A 30 1.16 0.56 -22.57
C VAL A 30 0.29 0.85 -21.35
N MET A 31 0.79 0.58 -20.14
CA MET A 31 0.09 0.91 -18.90
C MET A 31 -0.11 2.43 -18.77
N GLU A 32 0.91 3.23 -19.06
CA GLU A 32 0.82 4.69 -19.06
C GLU A 32 -0.15 5.22 -20.13
N GLN A 33 -0.15 4.61 -21.32
CA GLN A 33 -1.11 4.95 -22.37
C GLN A 33 -2.53 4.58 -21.95
N ALA A 34 -2.75 3.38 -21.38
CA ALA A 34 -4.05 2.95 -20.87
C ALA A 34 -4.53 3.81 -19.69
N LYS A 35 -3.62 4.26 -18.82
CA LYS A 35 -3.91 5.22 -17.74
C LYS A 35 -4.33 6.57 -18.32
N ARG A 36 -3.56 7.10 -19.30
CA ARG A 36 -3.87 8.38 -19.99
C ARG A 36 -5.18 8.32 -20.78
N SER A 37 -5.45 7.20 -21.44
CA SER A 37 -6.67 6.99 -22.23
C SER A 37 -7.87 6.59 -21.38
N GLY A 38 -7.73 6.53 -20.05
CA GLY A 38 -8.80 6.08 -19.17
C GLY A 38 -9.32 4.67 -19.49
N ARG A 39 -8.48 3.76 -20.03
CA ARG A 39 -8.84 2.34 -20.27
C ARG A 39 -8.16 1.37 -19.31
N PHE A 40 -7.32 1.87 -18.41
CA PHE A 40 -6.70 1.06 -17.38
C PHE A 40 -7.77 0.53 -16.41
N ASP A 41 -7.76 -0.77 -16.18
CA ASP A 41 -8.52 -1.44 -15.13
C ASP A 41 -7.63 -1.51 -13.89
N LEU A 42 -8.13 -0.96 -12.77
CA LEU A 42 -7.41 -0.95 -11.50
C LEU A 42 -7.57 -2.27 -10.74
N GLY A 43 -8.43 -3.18 -11.23
CA GLY A 43 -8.75 -4.44 -10.57
C GLY A 43 -9.48 -4.23 -9.23
N ILE A 44 -9.71 -5.34 -8.54
CA ILE A 44 -10.30 -5.32 -7.19
C ILE A 44 -9.18 -5.07 -6.18
N LEU A 45 -9.36 -4.07 -5.33
CA LEU A 45 -8.49 -3.80 -4.19
C LEU A 45 -8.94 -4.62 -2.98
N ASP A 46 -8.04 -5.40 -2.38
CA ASP A 46 -8.30 -6.13 -1.15
C ASP A 46 -7.56 -5.46 0.02
N LEU A 47 -8.31 -4.94 1.00
CA LEU A 47 -7.79 -4.37 2.25
C LEU A 47 -8.03 -5.34 3.40
N GLY A 48 -6.99 -5.59 4.21
CA GLY A 48 -7.06 -6.49 5.37
C GLY A 48 -6.82 -7.97 5.08
N SER A 49 -6.59 -8.35 3.83
CA SER A 49 -6.24 -9.74 3.43
C SER A 49 -4.74 -10.00 3.40
N ALA A 50 -3.91 -8.96 3.34
CA ALA A 50 -2.46 -9.03 3.14
C ALA A 50 -1.65 -8.66 4.42
N GLY A 51 -2.21 -8.89 5.60
CA GLY A 51 -1.59 -8.54 6.89
C GLY A 51 -1.78 -7.08 7.32
N GLU A 52 -2.50 -6.27 6.54
CA GLU A 52 -2.89 -4.92 6.95
C GLU A 52 -3.97 -4.97 8.03
N VAL A 53 -3.85 -4.11 9.03
CA VAL A 53 -4.85 -3.93 10.08
C VAL A 53 -5.83 -2.85 9.61
N VAL A 54 -7.08 -3.23 9.33
CA VAL A 54 -8.08 -2.26 8.87
C VAL A 54 -9.11 -1.98 9.94
N ARG A 55 -9.24 -0.70 10.31
CA ARG A 55 -10.18 -0.20 11.32
C ARG A 55 -11.16 0.77 10.70
N ARG A 56 -12.41 0.76 11.18
CA ARG A 56 -13.42 1.74 10.77
C ARG A 56 -13.26 2.99 11.59
N VAL A 57 -13.40 4.15 10.98
CA VAL A 57 -13.27 5.44 11.69
C VAL A 57 -14.59 6.16 11.70
N ARG A 58 -15.29 6.13 10.56
CA ARG A 58 -16.55 6.85 10.39
C ARG A 58 -17.44 6.13 9.39
N LEU A 59 -18.74 6.24 9.58
CA LEU A 59 -19.76 5.81 8.64
C LEU A 59 -20.79 6.92 8.51
N VAL A 60 -21.04 7.39 7.29
CA VAL A 60 -22.19 8.23 6.97
C VAL A 60 -23.19 7.40 6.18
N ARG A 61 -24.40 7.25 6.68
CA ARG A 61 -25.47 6.47 6.05
C ARG A 61 -26.51 7.42 5.48
N PHE A 62 -26.82 7.24 4.20
CA PHE A 62 -27.85 7.97 3.46
C PHE A 62 -29.00 7.01 3.17
N LEU A 63 -30.18 7.29 3.73
CA LEU A 63 -31.37 6.50 3.49
C LEU A 63 -32.18 7.11 2.35
N ARG A 64 -32.52 6.32 1.33
CA ARG A 64 -33.41 6.77 0.24
C ARG A 64 -34.62 5.88 0.08
N ARG A 65 -35.72 6.48 -0.39
CA ARG A 65 -36.85 5.75 -0.97
C ARG A 65 -36.46 5.32 -2.37
N HIS A 66 -36.56 4.03 -2.64
CA HIS A 66 -36.34 3.42 -3.95
C HIS A 66 -37.59 2.62 -4.33
N ALA A 67 -37.79 2.34 -5.62
CA ALA A 67 -38.95 1.60 -6.11
C ALA A 67 -39.11 0.22 -5.43
N THR A 68 -38.02 -0.38 -4.95
CA THR A 68 -37.98 -1.66 -4.23
C THR A 68 -37.99 -1.54 -2.69
N GLY A 69 -38.21 -0.33 -2.15
CA GLY A 69 -38.25 -0.07 -0.70
C GLY A 69 -37.22 0.96 -0.23
N ARG A 70 -36.31 0.55 0.66
CA ARG A 70 -35.24 1.40 1.20
C ARG A 70 -33.89 0.99 0.60
N ALA A 71 -33.17 1.93 0.02
CA ALA A 71 -31.84 1.73 -0.53
C ALA A 71 -30.80 2.48 0.34
N PRO A 72 -30.24 1.85 1.38
CA PRO A 72 -29.22 2.49 2.20
C PRO A 72 -27.91 2.57 1.41
N VAL A 73 -27.37 3.79 1.30
CA VAL A 73 -26.02 4.03 0.79
C VAL A 73 -25.13 4.41 1.97
N GLU A 74 -23.95 3.82 2.03
CA GLU A 74 -23.06 3.93 3.17
C GLU A 74 -21.69 4.44 2.72
N LEU A 75 -21.27 5.60 3.22
CA LEU A 75 -19.92 6.11 3.01
C LEU A 75 -19.07 5.80 4.24
N HIS A 76 -18.25 4.77 4.12
CA HIS A 76 -17.29 4.35 5.13
C HIS A 76 -15.99 5.15 5.00
N THR A 77 -15.43 5.58 6.12
CA THR A 77 -14.03 6.00 6.23
C THR A 77 -13.31 4.96 7.07
N VAL A 78 -12.29 4.34 6.48
CA VAL A 78 -11.49 3.30 7.13
C VAL A 78 -10.01 3.69 7.12
N HIS A 79 -9.30 3.28 8.16
CA HIS A 79 -7.85 3.36 8.23
C HIS A 79 -7.27 1.98 7.98
N SER A 80 -6.41 1.86 6.96
CA SER A 80 -5.56 0.69 6.78
C SER A 80 -4.18 1.02 7.34
N GLU A 81 -3.77 0.26 8.35
CA GLU A 81 -2.45 0.33 8.96
C GLU A 81 -1.60 -0.85 8.47
N ARG A 82 -0.41 -0.52 7.99
CA ARG A 82 0.65 -1.48 7.61
C ARG A 82 1.90 -1.16 8.41
N GLY A 83 3.01 -1.81 8.08
CA GLY A 83 4.25 -1.65 8.82
C GLY A 83 4.65 -2.96 9.47
N MET A 84 5.71 -2.89 10.26
CA MET A 84 6.18 -4.03 11.06
C MET A 84 6.76 -3.46 12.35
N GLU A 85 6.16 -3.84 13.48
CA GLU A 85 6.66 -3.43 14.78
C GLU A 85 8.02 -4.07 15.07
N TRP A 86 8.79 -3.52 16.00
CA TRP A 86 10.08 -4.09 16.39
C TRP A 86 9.97 -5.52 16.92
N SER A 87 8.95 -5.83 17.71
CA SER A 87 8.66 -7.17 18.22
C SER A 87 8.47 -8.18 17.08
N GLU A 88 7.61 -7.85 16.12
CA GLU A 88 7.36 -8.66 14.92
C GLU A 88 8.63 -8.81 14.05
N ALA A 89 9.42 -7.73 13.92
CA ALA A 89 10.69 -7.78 13.20
C ALA A 89 11.72 -8.68 13.89
N LEU A 90 11.75 -8.70 15.23
CA LEU A 90 12.62 -9.57 16.01
C LEU A 90 12.21 -11.04 15.92
N GLU A 91 10.91 -11.33 16.02
CA GLU A 91 10.38 -12.68 15.84
C GLU A 91 10.78 -13.21 14.46
N LYS A 92 10.54 -12.41 13.42
CA LYS A 92 10.94 -12.76 12.05
C LYS A 92 12.45 -12.89 11.89
N TRP A 93 13.24 -12.08 12.59
CA TRP A 93 14.69 -12.17 12.59
C TRP A 93 15.20 -13.48 13.23
N SER A 94 14.51 -13.97 14.26
CA SER A 94 14.88 -15.22 14.95
C SER A 94 14.72 -16.47 14.08
N GLU A 95 13.86 -16.40 13.06
CA GLU A 95 13.67 -17.46 12.06
C GLU A 95 14.77 -17.47 10.98
N LEU A 96 15.60 -16.43 10.89
CA LEU A 96 16.60 -16.27 9.84
C LEU A 96 17.85 -17.09 10.16
N THR A 97 18.35 -17.80 9.15
CA THR A 97 19.51 -18.70 9.28
C THR A 97 20.66 -18.31 8.35
N GLY A 98 20.38 -17.46 7.35
CA GLY A 98 21.35 -17.05 6.34
C GLY A 98 22.36 -16.03 6.88
N PRO A 99 23.66 -16.17 6.54
CA PRO A 99 24.72 -15.30 7.07
C PRO A 99 24.60 -13.85 6.60
N LYS A 100 23.89 -13.61 5.48
CA LYS A 100 23.64 -12.29 4.91
C LYS A 100 22.25 -11.74 5.23
N GLU A 101 21.43 -12.52 5.93
CA GLU A 101 20.15 -12.07 6.46
C GLU A 101 20.36 -11.28 7.75
N GLY A 102 19.41 -10.40 8.06
CA GLY A 102 19.42 -9.63 9.30
C GLY A 102 19.10 -8.16 9.13
N PHE A 103 19.42 -7.37 10.16
CA PHE A 103 19.18 -5.93 10.18
C PHE A 103 20.28 -5.15 9.46
N TYR A 104 19.85 -4.09 8.79
CA TYR A 104 20.71 -3.20 8.03
C TYR A 104 20.33 -1.74 8.33
N LEU A 105 21.34 -0.89 8.49
CA LEU A 105 21.20 0.56 8.64
C LEU A 105 21.77 1.27 7.42
N SER A 106 21.16 2.40 7.04
CA SER A 106 21.67 3.19 5.92
C SER A 106 23.09 3.67 6.19
N THR A 107 23.94 3.69 5.17
CA THR A 107 25.32 4.18 5.31
C THR A 107 25.37 5.69 5.54
N GLN A 108 24.41 6.42 4.97
CA GLN A 108 24.28 7.86 5.14
C GLN A 108 23.15 8.18 6.12
N ALA A 109 23.44 9.06 7.08
CA ALA A 109 22.42 9.68 7.91
C ALA A 109 21.68 10.76 7.11
N ARG A 110 20.37 10.88 7.35
CA ARG A 110 19.54 11.97 6.83
C ARG A 110 18.86 12.63 8.01
N ASN A 111 19.12 13.92 8.20
CA ASN A 111 18.64 14.66 9.37
C ASN A 111 19.00 13.94 10.69
N ASN A 112 20.27 13.55 10.84
CA ASN A 112 20.80 12.78 11.97
C ASN A 112 20.08 11.46 12.28
N LYS A 113 19.30 10.92 11.34
CA LYS A 113 18.58 9.65 11.46
C LYS A 113 19.07 8.65 10.42
N TYR A 114 19.07 7.38 10.80
CA TYR A 114 19.39 6.26 9.90
C TYR A 114 18.12 5.54 9.48
N THR A 115 18.10 5.00 8.26
CA THR A 115 17.02 4.11 7.81
C THR A 115 17.33 2.68 8.25
N ALA A 116 16.45 2.08 9.03
CA ALA A 116 16.54 0.67 9.40
C ALA A 116 15.67 -0.20 8.49
N VAL A 117 16.23 -1.34 8.07
CA VAL A 117 15.54 -2.36 7.26
C VAL A 117 15.94 -3.75 7.72
N LEU A 118 15.02 -4.72 7.58
CA LEU A 118 15.27 -6.13 7.82
C LEU A 118 15.30 -6.83 6.45
N CYS A 119 16.41 -7.49 6.15
CA CYS A 119 16.63 -8.17 4.90
C CYS A 119 16.54 -9.68 5.09
N VAL A 120 15.60 -10.31 4.38
CA VAL A 120 15.35 -11.76 4.38
C VAL A 120 15.65 -12.30 3.00
N ALA A 121 16.43 -13.37 2.89
CA ALA A 121 16.79 -13.96 1.61
C ALA A 121 15.53 -14.53 0.94
N ALA A 122 15.29 -14.14 -0.31
CA ALA A 122 14.30 -14.80 -1.12
C ALA A 122 14.84 -16.17 -1.53
N HIS A 123 14.05 -17.21 -1.34
CA HIS A 123 14.43 -18.57 -1.75
C HIS A 123 14.62 -18.58 -3.27
N SER A 124 15.88 -18.59 -3.71
CA SER A 124 16.24 -18.63 -5.12
C SER A 124 16.33 -20.08 -5.56
N ASN A 125 15.42 -20.50 -6.45
CA ASN A 125 15.39 -21.85 -7.00
C ASN A 125 16.50 -22.10 -8.06
N THR A 126 17.57 -21.30 -8.06
CA THR A 126 18.63 -21.40 -9.07
C THR A 126 19.72 -22.39 -8.62
N LYS A 127 19.79 -23.52 -9.32
CA LYS A 127 20.85 -24.54 -9.24
C LYS A 127 22.18 -24.03 -9.82
N LYS A 128 22.69 -22.89 -9.36
CA LYS A 128 24.04 -22.43 -9.68
C LYS A 128 24.95 -22.72 -8.49
N GLU A 129 26.03 -23.47 -8.71
CA GLU A 129 27.01 -23.83 -7.68
C GLU A 129 27.72 -22.61 -7.06
N LYS A 130 27.76 -21.47 -7.76
CA LYS A 130 28.29 -20.20 -7.24
C LYS A 130 27.34 -19.05 -7.58
N LEU A 131 26.53 -18.64 -6.60
CA LEU A 131 25.68 -17.46 -6.70
C LEU A 131 26.51 -16.19 -6.53
N THR A 132 26.41 -15.24 -7.46
CA THR A 132 27.04 -13.92 -7.29
C THR A 132 26.15 -13.03 -6.43
N LYS A 133 26.71 -11.96 -5.84
CA LYS A 133 25.93 -10.97 -5.05
C LYS A 133 24.76 -10.33 -5.83
N LYS A 134 24.78 -10.38 -7.16
CA LYS A 134 23.68 -9.88 -8.01
C LYS A 134 22.55 -10.89 -8.18
N ASP A 135 22.84 -12.18 -8.01
CA ASP A 135 21.87 -13.27 -8.12
C ASP A 135 21.14 -13.54 -6.79
N ILE A 136 21.73 -13.12 -5.66
CA ILE A 136 21.13 -13.28 -4.34
C ILE A 136 20.12 -12.14 -4.12
N MET A 137 18.84 -12.51 -4.11
CA MET A 137 17.72 -11.60 -3.96
C MET A 137 17.20 -11.61 -2.53
N PHE A 138 16.79 -10.45 -2.03
CA PHE A 138 16.26 -10.27 -0.69
C PHE A 138 14.88 -9.61 -0.73
N GLN A 139 13.99 -10.08 0.15
CA GLN A 139 12.81 -9.37 0.60
C GLN A 139 13.21 -8.35 1.66
N ILE A 140 12.72 -7.12 1.52
CA ILE A 140 13.02 -6.03 2.45
C ILE A 140 11.78 -5.73 3.27
N TYR A 141 11.93 -5.72 4.58
CA TYR A 141 10.91 -5.28 5.53
C TYR A 141 11.31 -3.91 6.09
N ARG A 142 10.33 -3.01 6.17
CA ARG A 142 10.49 -1.65 6.69
C ARG A 142 9.52 -1.39 7.83
N PRO A 143 9.89 -0.55 8.82
CA PRO A 143 8.99 -0.22 9.93
C PRO A 143 7.66 0.38 9.46
N ASN A 144 7.68 1.27 8.46
CA ASN A 144 6.49 2.05 8.07
C ASN A 144 5.62 1.40 6.97
N THR A 145 6.15 0.43 6.21
CA THR A 145 5.41 -0.20 5.11
C THR A 145 5.32 -1.72 5.21
N GLY A 146 6.07 -2.35 6.12
CA GLY A 146 6.17 -3.80 6.19
C GLY A 146 6.96 -4.35 5.01
N LEU A 147 6.52 -5.48 4.47
CA LEU A 147 7.15 -6.15 3.33
C LEU A 147 7.11 -5.28 2.06
N GLN A 148 8.29 -5.05 1.50
CA GLN A 148 8.46 -4.47 0.17
C GLN A 148 8.30 -5.58 -0.89
N LEU A 149 7.28 -5.43 -1.75
CA LEU A 149 7.01 -6.40 -2.84
C LEU A 149 8.19 -6.57 -3.81
N ARG A 150 8.94 -5.50 -4.03
CA ARG A 150 10.13 -5.53 -4.90
C ARG A 150 11.30 -6.14 -4.15
N LEU A 151 11.82 -7.24 -4.70
CA LEU A 151 13.09 -7.82 -4.28
C LEU A 151 14.26 -6.90 -4.68
N GLU A 152 15.26 -6.79 -3.82
CA GLU A 152 16.53 -6.11 -4.11
C GLU A 152 17.68 -7.12 -4.03
N SER A 153 18.69 -6.94 -4.87
CA SER A 153 19.88 -7.80 -4.83
C SER A 153 20.79 -7.43 -3.66
N LEU A 154 21.58 -8.39 -3.16
CA LEU A 154 22.56 -8.12 -2.11
C LEU A 154 23.52 -6.99 -2.50
N ALA A 155 23.92 -6.93 -3.77
CA ALA A 155 24.77 -5.88 -4.30
C ALA A 155 24.14 -4.46 -4.24
N GLU A 156 22.82 -4.34 -4.33
CA GLU A 156 22.12 -3.06 -4.18
C GLU A 156 21.93 -2.68 -2.71
N ILE A 157 21.70 -3.67 -1.86
CA ILE A 157 21.57 -3.50 -0.41
C ILE A 157 22.89 -3.02 0.18
N GLU A 158 24.01 -3.72 -0.08
CA GLU A 158 25.34 -3.37 0.44
C GLU A 158 25.85 -2.00 -0.06
N LYS A 159 25.28 -1.44 -1.15
CA LYS A 159 25.58 -0.06 -1.59
C LYS A 159 24.93 1.01 -0.72
N LYS A 160 23.73 0.74 -0.20
CA LYS A 160 22.90 1.72 0.50
C LYS A 160 22.94 1.53 2.02
N TYR A 161 23.21 0.31 2.46
CA TYR A 161 23.11 -0.10 3.85
C TYR A 161 24.32 -0.92 4.29
N ARG A 162 24.60 -0.88 5.59
CA ARG A 162 25.55 -1.72 6.30
C ARG A 162 24.78 -2.68 7.20
N LYS A 163 25.20 -3.95 7.23
CA LYS A 163 24.66 -4.95 8.16
C LYS A 163 25.04 -4.57 9.60
N VAL A 164 24.09 -4.67 10.51
CA VAL A 164 24.29 -4.37 11.93
C VAL A 164 23.64 -5.44 12.81
N GLU A 165 23.96 -5.43 14.10
CA GLU A 165 23.26 -6.22 15.10
C GLU A 165 21.88 -5.64 15.40
N SER A 166 20.98 -6.45 15.98
CA SER A 166 19.61 -6.05 16.29
C SER A 166 19.57 -4.85 17.25
N GLY A 167 20.44 -4.81 18.26
CA GLY A 167 20.49 -3.70 19.22
C GLY A 167 20.81 -2.34 18.58
N GLU A 168 21.69 -2.30 17.58
CA GLU A 168 22.00 -1.05 16.85
C GLU A 168 20.81 -0.57 16.00
N ALA A 169 20.01 -1.49 15.47
CA ALA A 169 18.88 -1.17 14.60
C ALA A 169 17.62 -0.75 15.36
N GLU A 170 17.45 -1.19 16.61
CA GLU A 170 16.22 -1.02 17.40
C GLU A 170 15.78 0.45 17.49
N ALA A 171 16.69 1.33 17.91
CA ALA A 171 16.37 2.74 18.13
C ALA A 171 15.87 3.40 16.84
N ALA A 172 16.56 3.17 15.72
CA ALA A 172 16.18 3.71 14.42
C ALA A 172 14.86 3.11 13.90
N TRP A 173 14.65 1.80 14.11
CA TRP A 173 13.43 1.11 13.71
C TRP A 173 12.21 1.66 14.46
N ARG A 174 12.27 1.70 15.80
CA ARG A 174 11.18 2.20 16.65
C ARG A 174 10.89 3.67 16.39
N ALA A 175 11.92 4.50 16.25
CA ALA A 175 11.74 5.92 15.94
C ALA A 175 10.99 6.13 14.62
N GLN A 176 11.40 5.42 13.56
CA GLN A 176 10.74 5.50 12.26
C GLN A 176 9.33 4.89 12.29
N TYR A 177 9.15 3.77 12.98
CA TYR A 177 7.85 3.13 13.21
C TYR A 177 6.90 4.17 13.84
N ASN A 178 7.21 4.64 15.04
CA ASN A 178 6.38 5.57 15.80
C ASN A 178 6.08 6.87 15.04
N ALA A 179 7.09 7.46 14.41
CA ALA A 179 6.89 8.68 13.63
C ALA A 179 5.95 8.44 12.43
N SER A 180 6.06 7.30 11.75
CA SER A 180 5.28 7.00 10.54
C SER A 180 3.77 6.88 10.76
N LEU A 181 3.30 6.86 12.01
CA LEU A 181 1.88 6.94 12.32
C LEU A 181 1.25 8.26 11.85
N ARG A 182 1.96 9.37 12.06
CA ARG A 182 1.43 10.73 11.86
C ARG A 182 2.33 11.60 10.98
N VAL A 183 3.62 11.27 10.91
CA VAL A 183 4.63 12.04 10.19
C VAL A 183 4.90 11.36 8.85
N CYS A 184 4.76 12.12 7.75
CA CYS A 184 5.12 11.61 6.43
C CYS A 184 6.65 11.48 6.30
N SER A 185 7.12 10.65 5.37
CA SER A 185 8.56 10.46 5.15
C SER A 185 9.28 11.75 4.78
N HIS A 186 8.63 12.68 4.07
CA HIS A 186 9.22 13.98 3.76
C HIS A 186 9.56 14.77 5.03
N ALA A 187 8.57 14.95 5.92
CA ALA A 187 8.78 15.63 7.18
C ALA A 187 9.74 14.86 8.09
N TYR A 188 9.68 13.52 8.12
CA TYR A 188 10.59 12.73 8.95
C TYR A 188 12.07 12.90 8.56
N TRP A 189 12.36 12.91 7.25
CA TRP A 189 13.73 12.99 6.72
C TRP A 189 14.24 14.40 6.43
N ARG A 190 13.36 15.39 6.26
CA ARG A 190 13.72 16.76 5.86
C ARG A 190 13.14 17.86 6.76
N ASP A 191 12.39 17.49 7.80
CA ASP A 191 11.60 18.37 8.70
C ASP A 191 10.56 19.26 8.01
N GLN A 192 10.47 19.21 6.69
CA GLN A 192 9.53 19.98 5.90
C GLN A 192 8.80 19.09 4.89
N CYS A 193 7.48 19.27 4.80
CA CYS A 193 6.66 18.69 3.76
C CYS A 193 5.81 19.77 3.11
N ARG A 194 5.90 19.89 1.78
CA ARG A 194 5.11 20.87 1.00
C ARG A 194 3.60 20.70 1.18
N ASN A 195 3.14 19.51 1.51
CA ASN A 195 1.73 19.20 1.73
C ASN A 195 1.50 18.47 3.07
N ALA A 196 2.03 19.00 4.17
CA ALA A 196 2.04 18.30 5.47
C ALA A 196 0.64 17.87 5.96
N ALA A 197 -0.40 18.66 5.64
CA ALA A 197 -1.78 18.38 6.03
C ALA A 197 -2.31 17.06 5.43
N ASP A 198 -2.06 16.82 4.13
CA ASP A 198 -2.64 15.69 3.39
C ASP A 198 -1.62 14.65 2.92
N CYS A 199 -0.34 14.82 3.25
CA CYS A 199 0.69 13.90 2.78
C CYS A 199 0.67 12.55 3.52
N GLU A 200 0.22 11.51 2.84
CA GLU A 200 0.29 10.12 3.32
C GLU A 200 1.55 9.37 2.87
N VAL A 201 2.52 10.07 2.25
CA VAL A 201 3.72 9.43 1.72
C VAL A 201 4.58 8.91 2.87
N GLY A 202 4.86 7.60 2.84
CA GLY A 202 5.64 6.92 3.87
C GLY A 202 4.94 6.80 5.22
N ARG A 203 3.67 7.22 5.35
CA ARG A 203 2.86 6.92 6.53
C ARG A 203 2.45 5.45 6.53
N ARG A 204 2.34 4.89 7.72
CA ARG A 204 1.89 3.52 7.96
C ARG A 204 0.37 3.40 7.94
N VAL A 205 -0.33 4.48 8.31
CA VAL A 205 -1.78 4.60 8.20
C VAL A 205 -2.14 5.28 6.88
N ARG A 206 -3.08 4.70 6.14
CA ARG A 206 -3.74 5.32 5.00
C ARG A 206 -5.24 5.43 5.24
N THR A 207 -5.80 6.55 4.82
CA THR A 207 -7.24 6.80 4.90
C THR A 207 -7.90 6.38 3.60
N TRP A 208 -8.94 5.56 3.69
CA TRP A 208 -9.75 5.16 2.55
C TRP A 208 -11.19 5.58 2.78
N HIS A 209 -11.80 6.15 1.74
CA HIS A 209 -13.22 6.44 1.70
C HIS A 209 -13.89 5.46 0.76
N VAL A 210 -14.91 4.76 1.22
CA VAL A 210 -15.52 3.64 0.51
C VAL A 210 -17.03 3.78 0.52
N LEU A 211 -17.61 3.88 -0.67
CA LEU A 211 -19.06 3.89 -0.84
C LEU A 211 -19.56 2.46 -0.99
N ALA A 212 -20.45 2.03 -0.10
CA ALA A 212 -21.01 0.68 -0.02
C ALA A 212 -22.54 0.73 0.10
N GLY A 213 -23.16 -0.45 0.21
CA GLY A 213 -24.61 -0.61 0.24
C GLY A 213 -25.21 -0.57 -1.16
N SER A 214 -26.33 0.15 -1.33
CA SER A 214 -27.05 0.24 -2.60
C SER A 214 -26.38 1.21 -3.60
N VAL A 215 -25.09 1.02 -3.89
CA VAL A 215 -24.28 1.90 -4.77
C VAL A 215 -24.92 2.07 -6.15
N LEU A 216 -25.53 1.00 -6.70
CA LEU A 216 -26.20 1.05 -8.00
C LEU A 216 -27.35 2.08 -8.05
N ALA A 217 -28.04 2.30 -6.92
CA ALA A 217 -29.13 3.27 -6.86
C ALA A 217 -28.66 4.73 -6.98
N VAL A 218 -27.36 4.99 -6.78
CA VAL A 218 -26.75 6.32 -6.85
C VAL A 218 -25.61 6.38 -7.87
N TRP A 219 -25.45 5.35 -8.70
CA TRP A 219 -24.31 5.16 -9.60
C TRP A 219 -24.04 6.38 -10.48
N ALA A 220 -25.06 6.83 -11.22
CA ALA A 220 -24.94 7.98 -12.12
C ALA A 220 -24.49 9.27 -11.40
N ARG A 221 -24.90 9.44 -10.13
CA ARG A 221 -24.52 10.61 -9.33
C ARG A 221 -23.06 10.52 -8.86
N VAL A 222 -22.62 9.33 -8.47
CA VAL A 222 -21.21 9.07 -8.13
C VAL A 222 -20.32 9.33 -9.34
N GLU A 223 -20.67 8.79 -10.51
CA GLU A 223 -19.94 9.03 -11.76
C GLU A 223 -19.87 10.51 -12.10
N HIS A 224 -20.98 11.24 -11.99
CA HIS A 224 -21.02 12.67 -12.24
C HIS A 224 -20.05 13.45 -11.34
N VAL A 225 -20.07 13.18 -10.03
CA VAL A 225 -19.16 13.83 -9.06
C VAL A 225 -17.69 13.50 -9.34
N LEU A 226 -17.38 12.24 -9.66
CA LEU A 226 -16.02 11.81 -9.96
C LEU A 226 -15.49 12.48 -11.24
N ALA A 227 -16.29 12.46 -12.31
CA ALA A 227 -15.96 13.02 -13.61
C ALA A 227 -15.79 14.55 -13.57
N ALA A 228 -16.58 15.24 -12.75
CA ALA A 228 -16.47 16.70 -12.55
C ALA A 228 -15.13 17.12 -11.91
N ARG A 229 -14.47 16.22 -11.17
CA ARG A 229 -13.17 16.50 -10.51
C ARG A 229 -11.98 16.06 -11.34
N SER A 230 -12.07 14.90 -12.00
CA SER A 230 -11.02 14.43 -12.91
C SER A 230 -11.55 13.29 -13.78
N GLN A 231 -11.27 13.35 -15.08
CA GLN A 231 -11.54 12.26 -16.03
C GLN A 231 -10.72 10.98 -15.73
N LEU A 232 -9.70 11.08 -14.88
CA LEU A 232 -8.90 9.94 -14.43
C LEU A 232 -9.46 9.26 -13.18
N ASN A 233 -10.44 9.86 -12.50
CA ASN A 233 -11.06 9.29 -11.32
C ASN A 233 -12.02 8.17 -11.71
N LYS A 234 -11.49 6.96 -11.79
CA LYS A 234 -12.31 5.76 -11.99
C LYS A 234 -12.75 5.15 -10.67
N MET A 235 -13.96 4.61 -10.69
CA MET A 235 -14.48 3.77 -9.63
C MET A 235 -13.68 2.47 -9.58
N GLN A 236 -12.97 2.25 -8.47
CA GLN A 236 -12.29 0.98 -8.19
C GLN A 236 -13.08 0.22 -7.13
N VAL A 237 -13.41 -1.05 -7.40
CA VAL A 237 -14.04 -1.92 -6.42
C VAL A 237 -13.03 -2.28 -5.34
N VAL A 238 -13.44 -2.19 -4.08
CA VAL A 238 -12.66 -2.56 -2.92
C VAL A 238 -13.43 -3.56 -2.05
N ARG A 239 -12.73 -4.58 -1.58
CA ARG A 239 -13.19 -5.50 -0.54
C ARG A 239 -12.35 -5.26 0.69
N ILE A 240 -13.01 -5.10 1.82
CA ILE A 240 -12.39 -4.79 3.10
C ILE A 240 -12.75 -5.89 4.07
N LYS A 241 -11.76 -6.40 4.77
CA LYS A 241 -11.93 -7.19 5.99
C LYS A 241 -11.35 -6.39 7.14
N THR A 242 -12.21 -5.96 8.06
CA THR A 242 -11.79 -5.20 9.23
C THR A 242 -11.35 -6.12 10.37
N THR A 243 -10.72 -5.56 11.40
CA THR A 243 -10.26 -6.29 12.59
C THR A 243 -11.40 -6.93 13.39
N ASP A 244 -12.58 -6.32 13.39
CA ASP A 244 -13.83 -6.86 13.96
C ASP A 244 -14.51 -7.88 13.03
N SER A 245 -13.78 -8.38 12.02
CA SER A 245 -14.25 -9.38 11.05
C SER A 245 -15.43 -8.94 10.18
N LEU A 246 -15.76 -7.65 10.16
CA LEU A 246 -16.75 -7.11 9.24
C LEU A 246 -16.18 -7.10 7.81
N LYS A 247 -17.02 -7.54 6.87
CA LYS A 247 -16.71 -7.53 5.44
C LYS A 247 -17.48 -6.39 4.79
N ILE A 248 -16.78 -5.50 4.11
CA ILE A 248 -17.38 -4.40 3.35
C ILE A 248 -16.95 -4.55 1.90
N VAL A 249 -17.91 -4.46 0.98
CA VAL A 249 -17.66 -4.40 -0.46
C VAL A 249 -18.24 -3.10 -0.97
N GLY A 250 -17.43 -2.33 -1.69
CA GLY A 250 -17.83 -1.02 -2.17
C GLY A 250 -16.87 -0.46 -3.21
N THR A 251 -16.95 0.84 -3.41
CA THR A 251 -16.10 1.57 -4.36
C THR A 251 -15.27 2.61 -3.64
N VAL A 252 -13.98 2.68 -3.98
CA VAL A 252 -13.07 3.71 -3.46
C VAL A 252 -13.49 5.09 -4.00
N ILE A 253 -13.65 6.04 -3.10
CA ILE A 253 -13.92 7.43 -3.39
C ILE A 253 -12.65 8.25 -3.13
N PRO A 254 -12.11 8.95 -4.14
CA PRO A 254 -10.99 9.86 -3.95
C PRO A 254 -11.31 10.95 -2.92
N LYS A 255 -10.33 11.31 -2.07
CA LYS A 255 -10.50 12.28 -0.98
C LYS A 255 -11.13 13.60 -1.43
N ASN A 256 -10.74 14.12 -2.59
CA ASN A 256 -11.27 15.36 -3.16
C ASN A 256 -12.73 15.28 -3.66
N CYS A 257 -13.29 14.06 -3.74
CA CYS A 257 -14.67 13.81 -4.14
C CYS A 257 -15.58 13.50 -2.95
N VAL A 258 -15.03 13.32 -1.73
CA VAL A 258 -15.78 12.93 -0.54
C VAL A 258 -16.84 13.94 -0.16
N GLU A 259 -16.46 15.21 0.06
CA GLU A 259 -17.40 16.25 0.48
C GLU A 259 -18.46 16.55 -0.61
N PRO A 260 -18.09 16.75 -1.89
CA PRO A 260 -19.07 16.90 -2.96
C PRO A 260 -20.03 15.71 -3.07
N LEU A 261 -19.53 14.49 -2.88
CA LEU A 261 -20.37 13.30 -2.90
C LEU A 261 -21.32 13.25 -1.71
N LYS A 262 -20.88 13.62 -0.50
CA LYS A 262 -21.76 13.72 0.67
C LYS A 262 -22.89 14.70 0.45
N GLU A 263 -22.58 15.90 -0.05
CA GLU A 263 -23.59 16.93 -0.38
C GLU A 263 -24.58 16.41 -1.42
N ALA A 264 -24.06 15.83 -2.52
CA ALA A 264 -24.86 15.26 -3.58
C ALA A 264 -25.72 14.08 -3.09
N LEU A 265 -25.25 13.28 -2.13
CA LEU A 265 -26.01 12.16 -1.58
C LEU A 265 -27.04 12.59 -0.52
N ALA A 266 -26.80 13.69 0.17
CA ALA A 266 -27.68 14.23 1.21
C ALA A 266 -28.91 14.94 0.65
N SER A 267 -28.80 15.56 -0.54
CA SER A 267 -29.83 16.46 -1.10
C SER A 267 -31.25 15.88 -1.21
N ASP A 268 -31.37 14.57 -1.36
CA ASP A 268 -32.61 13.80 -1.52
C ASP A 268 -32.59 12.53 -0.66
N ALA A 269 -31.75 12.51 0.38
CA ALA A 269 -31.81 11.50 1.40
C ALA A 269 -33.04 11.78 2.31
N VAL A 270 -33.78 10.71 2.61
CA VAL A 270 -34.86 10.73 3.61
C VAL A 270 -34.29 10.99 5.00
N SER A 271 -33.12 10.43 5.26
CA SER A 271 -32.36 10.70 6.48
C SER A 271 -30.87 10.48 6.22
N VAL A 272 -30.07 11.24 6.96
CA VAL A 272 -28.62 11.08 7.01
C VAL A 272 -28.25 10.82 8.46
N SER A 273 -27.48 9.76 8.71
CA SER A 273 -26.93 9.48 10.04
C SER A 273 -25.42 9.29 9.97
N GLU A 274 -24.71 9.77 10.97
CA GLU A 274 -23.27 9.66 11.08
C GLU A 274 -22.91 8.88 12.35
N GLN A 275 -21.99 7.94 12.21
CA GLN A 275 -21.44 7.14 13.30
C GLN A 275 -19.93 7.25 13.24
N THR A 276 -19.31 7.62 14.37
CA THR A 276 -17.85 7.61 14.52
C THR A 276 -17.47 6.41 15.38
N PHE A 277 -16.42 5.70 14.98
CA PHE A 277 -15.91 4.55 15.70
C PHE A 277 -14.62 4.99 16.37
N GLU A 278 -14.69 5.22 17.67
CA GLU A 278 -13.49 5.48 18.46
C GLU A 278 -12.77 4.14 18.67
N HIS A 279 -11.58 4.05 18.10
CA HIS A 279 -10.63 3.03 18.48
C HIS A 279 -9.67 3.68 19.46
N THR A 280 -9.65 3.19 20.70
CA THR A 280 -8.58 3.51 21.63
C THR A 280 -7.28 3.01 21.00
N ASP A 281 -6.53 3.91 20.36
CA ASP A 281 -5.13 3.69 20.08
C ASP A 281 -4.54 3.28 21.43
N GLY A 282 -4.09 2.03 21.55
CA GLY A 282 -3.37 1.54 22.71
C GLY A 282 -2.05 2.29 22.84
N LEU A 283 -2.12 3.53 23.28
CA LEU A 283 -1.02 4.32 23.80
C LEU A 283 -0.84 3.89 25.26
N LYS A 284 -0.11 2.79 25.43
CA LYS A 284 0.76 2.60 26.58
C LYS A 284 2.17 2.39 26.05
#